data_AF-W0HM73-F1
#
_entry.id   AF-W0HM73-F1
#
_cell.length_a   1.000
_cell.length_b   1.000
_cell.length_c   1.000
_cell.angle_alpha   90.00
_cell.angle_beta   90.00
_cell.angle_gamma   90.00
#
_symmetry.space_group_name_H-M   'P 1'
#
loop_
_entity.id
_entity.type
_entity.pdbx_description
1 polymer ?
#
loop_
_entity_poly.entity_id
_entity_poly.type
_entity_poly.pdbx_seq_one_letter_code
_entity_poly.pdbx_strand_id
1 'polypeptide(L)'
;MKIKQMLIAAACLVAPFAGVAGQAHVCHSTTVKIDLSKGPGSHELSDSTVFNCPDIGSKTIPALAQDGWKMVSVTEQGGPDDDPDVTNLYFELLI
;
A
#
# COMPACT_ATOMS: atom_id res chain seq x y z
N MET A 1 -38.31 41.63 0.36
CA MET A 1 -37.26 40.64 0.76
C MET A 1 -37.62 39.29 0.17
N LYS A 2 -36.66 38.41 -0.15
CA LYS A 2 -36.84 36.97 -0.52
C LYS A 2 -36.82 36.51 -2.00
N ILE A 3 -36.05 37.12 -2.91
CA ILE A 3 -35.70 36.43 -4.18
C ILE A 3 -34.18 36.44 -4.44
N LYS A 4 -33.50 37.54 -4.10
CA LYS A 4 -32.04 37.66 -4.32
C LYS A 4 -31.17 36.75 -3.44
N GLN A 5 -31.71 36.22 -2.33
CA GLN A 5 -30.95 35.35 -1.41
C GLN A 5 -30.96 33.87 -1.79
N MET A 6 -31.78 33.44 -2.76
CA MET A 6 -31.86 32.03 -3.16
C MET A 6 -30.79 31.60 -4.19
N LEU A 7 -30.14 32.56 -4.88
CA LEU A 7 -29.11 32.27 -5.88
C LEU A 7 -27.72 31.98 -5.27
N ILE A 8 -27.48 32.35 -4.01
CA ILE A 8 -26.18 32.14 -3.35
C ILE A 8 -26.07 30.71 -2.79
N ALA A 9 -27.20 30.03 -2.52
CA ALA A 9 -27.20 28.67 -2.00
C ALA A 9 -26.87 27.59 -3.05
N ALA A 10 -26.97 27.89 -4.35
CA ALA A 10 -26.70 26.94 -5.43
C ALA A 10 -25.21 26.89 -5.85
N ALA A 11 -24.38 27.84 -5.39
CA ALA A 11 -22.98 27.95 -5.80
C ALA A 11 -22.02 27.02 -5.03
N CYS A 12 -22.46 26.36 -3.95
CA CYS A 12 -21.60 25.55 -3.08
C CYS A 12 -21.60 24.04 -3.39
N LEU A 13 -22.31 23.57 -4.42
CA LEU A 13 -22.49 22.12 -4.68
C LEU A 13 -21.64 21.55 -5.81
N VAL A 14 -20.80 22.36 -6.44
CA VAL A 14 -19.79 21.87 -7.40
C VAL A 14 -18.43 21.89 -6.72
N ALA A 15 -18.25 21.02 -5.72
CA ALA A 15 -16.91 20.58 -5.38
C ALA A 15 -16.40 19.78 -6.60
N PRO A 16 -15.37 20.25 -7.32
CA PRO A 16 -14.73 19.38 -8.28
C PRO A 16 -14.10 18.27 -7.45
N PHE A 17 -14.71 17.08 -7.46
CA PHE A 17 -13.97 15.84 -7.27
C PHE A 17 -13.02 15.73 -8.47
N ALA A 18 -11.98 16.57 -8.47
CA ALA A 18 -10.76 16.30 -9.20
C ALA A 18 -10.14 15.11 -8.48
N GLY A 19 -10.67 13.92 -8.77
CA GLY A 19 -10.01 12.68 -8.48
C GLY A 19 -8.66 12.78 -9.17
N VAL A 20 -7.63 13.10 -8.40
CA VAL A 20 -6.25 12.83 -8.79
C VAL A 20 -6.28 11.35 -9.14
N ALA A 21 -6.00 11.01 -10.40
CA ALA A 21 -5.79 9.62 -10.78
C ALA A 21 -4.69 9.13 -9.86
N GLY A 22 -5.07 8.37 -8.83
CA GLY A 22 -4.14 7.85 -7.84
C GLY A 22 -3.13 7.03 -8.61
N GLN A 23 -1.91 7.56 -8.73
CA GLN A 23 -0.80 6.82 -9.28
C GLN A 23 -0.66 5.60 -8.37
N ALA A 24 -0.89 4.41 -8.90
CA ALA A 24 -0.71 3.21 -8.11
C ALA A 24 0.80 2.95 -8.03
N HIS A 25 1.36 3.00 -6.83
CA HIS A 25 2.78 2.74 -6.62
C HIS A 25 2.95 1.30 -6.14
N VAL A 26 3.87 0.59 -6.80
CA VAL A 26 4.30 -0.75 -6.38
C VAL A 26 5.49 -0.59 -5.45
N CYS A 27 5.37 -1.10 -4.25
CA CYS A 27 6.41 -1.12 -3.23
C CYS A 27 6.82 -2.55 -2.91
N HIS A 28 8.11 -2.77 -2.71
CA HIS A 28 8.65 -4.11 -2.43
C HIS A 28 9.22 -4.17 -1.01
N SER A 29 8.91 -5.22 -0.27
CA SER A 29 9.58 -5.50 1.00
C SER A 29 11.00 -6.03 0.75
N THR A 30 11.80 -6.07 1.81
CA THR A 30 13.04 -6.86 1.79
C THR A 30 12.72 -8.34 1.58
N THR A 31 13.54 -9.02 0.79
CA THR A 31 13.47 -10.47 0.60
C THR A 31 14.03 -11.19 1.82
N VAL A 32 13.30 -12.19 2.30
CA VAL A 32 13.71 -13.06 3.40
C VAL A 32 13.83 -14.50 2.90
N LYS A 33 14.75 -15.25 3.48
CA LYS A 33 14.88 -16.69 3.25
C LYS A 33 14.04 -17.44 4.27
N ILE A 34 13.11 -18.25 3.79
CA ILE A 34 12.21 -19.06 4.59
C ILE A 34 12.66 -20.51 4.50
N ASP A 35 12.85 -21.13 5.66
CA ASP A 35 13.08 -22.57 5.76
C ASP A 35 11.75 -23.31 5.66
N LEU A 36 11.58 -24.07 4.57
CA LEU A 36 10.36 -24.82 4.26
C LEU A 36 10.08 -25.93 5.28
N SER A 37 11.10 -26.38 6.00
CA SER A 37 11.00 -27.41 7.04
C SER A 37 10.21 -26.95 8.26
N LYS A 38 10.05 -25.63 8.45
CA LYS A 38 9.35 -25.03 9.60
C LYS A 38 7.83 -24.96 9.44
N GLY A 39 7.29 -25.35 8.28
CA GLY A 39 5.87 -25.36 7.99
C GLY A 39 5.28 -24.00 7.61
N PRO A 40 4.00 -23.98 7.17
CA PRO A 40 3.31 -22.75 6.75
C PRO A 40 3.12 -21.80 7.94
N GLY A 41 3.29 -20.50 7.71
CA GLY A 41 3.14 -19.45 8.74
C GLY A 41 4.43 -19.10 9.49
N SER A 42 5.59 -19.63 9.09
CA SER A 42 6.88 -19.25 9.68
C SER A 42 7.30 -17.79 9.38
N HIS A 43 6.58 -17.11 8.49
CA HIS A 43 6.79 -15.70 8.18
C HIS A 43 5.46 -15.04 7.81
N GLU A 44 5.02 -14.13 8.66
CA GLU A 44 3.81 -13.35 8.48
C GLU A 44 4.17 -11.90 8.15
N LEU A 45 3.32 -11.23 7.38
CA LEU A 45 3.39 -9.79 7.21
C LEU A 45 3.18 -9.11 8.57
N SER A 46 4.09 -8.20 8.93
CA SER A 46 4.01 -7.44 10.18
C SER A 46 3.99 -5.94 9.91
N ASP A 47 3.44 -5.18 10.84
CA ASP A 47 3.47 -3.71 10.82
C ASP A 47 4.91 -3.14 10.85
N SER A 48 5.89 -3.94 11.27
CA SER A 48 7.31 -3.58 11.19
C SER A 48 7.95 -3.83 9.82
N THR A 49 7.26 -4.51 8.90
CA THR A 49 7.78 -4.79 7.56
C THR A 49 7.98 -3.47 6.80
N VAL A 50 9.21 -3.24 6.36
CA VAL A 50 9.59 -2.05 5.59
C VAL A 50 9.41 -2.34 4.11
N PHE A 51 8.66 -1.47 3.45
CA PHE A 51 8.44 -1.45 2.01
C PHE A 51 9.24 -0.32 1.39
N ASN A 52 9.96 -0.62 0.32
CA ASN A 52 10.65 0.37 -0.48
C ASN A 52 9.78 0.75 -1.69
N CYS A 53 9.32 2.00 -1.70
CA CYS A 53 8.52 2.59 -2.76
C CYS A 53 9.39 3.57 -3.57
N PRO A 54 9.39 3.54 -4.92
CA PRO A 54 10.25 4.39 -5.74
C PRO A 54 10.16 5.90 -5.44
N ASP A 55 8.94 6.41 -5.21
CA ASP A 55 8.70 7.86 -5.05
C ASP A 55 8.57 8.32 -3.60
N ILE A 56 8.32 7.38 -2.68
CA ILE A 56 8.00 7.67 -1.26
C ILE A 56 9.17 7.26 -0.34
N GLY A 57 10.08 6.42 -0.85
CA GLY A 57 11.20 5.84 -0.09
C GLY A 57 10.77 4.63 0.73
N SER A 58 11.55 4.32 1.76
CA SER A 58 11.32 3.16 2.63
C SER A 58 10.41 3.50 3.81
N LYS A 59 9.22 2.88 3.87
CA LYS A 59 8.23 3.09 4.94
C LYS A 59 7.54 1.79 5.34
N THR A 60 7.01 1.75 6.56
CA THR A 60 6.13 0.68 7.01
C THR A 60 4.68 0.96 6.64
N ILE A 61 3.82 -0.06 6.71
CA ILE A 61 2.37 0.09 6.49
C ILE A 61 1.76 1.18 7.38
N PRO A 62 1.98 1.21 8.71
CA PRO A 62 1.45 2.27 9.56
C PRO A 62 1.95 3.67 9.18
N ALA A 63 3.21 3.81 8.77
CA ALA A 63 3.77 5.08 8.35
C ALA A 63 3.13 5.58 7.05
N LEU A 64 2.90 4.69 6.08
CA LEU A 64 2.18 5.00 4.84
C LEU A 64 0.74 5.46 5.13
N ALA A 65 0.04 4.78 6.03
CA ALA A 65 -1.32 5.16 6.43
C ALA A 65 -1.38 6.53 7.12
N GLN A 66 -0.38 6.85 7.97
CA GLN A 66 -0.26 8.17 8.61
C GLN A 66 -0.02 9.30 7.61
N ASP A 67 0.69 9.02 6.52
CA ASP A 67 0.92 9.96 5.41
C ASP A 67 -0.29 10.09 4.48
N GLY A 68 -1.38 9.34 4.73
CA GLY A 68 -2.62 9.40 3.96
C GLY A 68 -2.68 8.46 2.76
N TRP A 69 -1.71 7.55 2.60
CA TRP A 69 -1.75 6.53 1.55
C TRP A 69 -2.76 5.44 1.88
N LYS A 70 -3.44 4.94 0.84
CA LYS A 70 -4.40 3.85 0.95
C LYS A 70 -3.79 2.58 0.37
N MET A 71 -3.65 1.55 1.17
CA MET A 71 -3.24 0.24 0.69
C MET A 71 -4.37 -0.38 -0.15
N VAL A 72 -4.05 -0.76 -1.38
CA VAL A 72 -4.97 -1.38 -2.33
C VAL A 72 -4.87 -2.90 -2.24
N SER A 73 -3.66 -3.44 -2.21
CA SER A 73 -3.41 -4.88 -2.10
C SER A 73 -2.02 -5.16 -1.55
N VAL A 74 -1.88 -6.26 -0.80
CA VAL A 74 -0.59 -6.85 -0.46
C VAL A 74 -0.57 -8.27 -1.01
N THR A 75 0.48 -8.60 -1.75
CA THR A 75 0.68 -9.92 -2.36
C THR A 75 1.96 -10.51 -1.82
N GLU A 76 1.88 -11.75 -1.33
CA GLU A 76 3.06 -12.55 -1.01
C GLU A 76 3.62 -13.16 -2.29
N GLN A 77 4.91 -13.01 -2.52
CA GLN A 77 5.62 -13.61 -3.64
C GLN A 77 6.73 -14.51 -3.11
N GLY A 78 6.79 -15.71 -3.67
CA GLY A 78 7.78 -16.73 -3.36
C GLY A 78 8.54 -17.14 -4.61
N GLY A 79 9.84 -17.40 -4.47
CA GLY A 79 10.69 -17.88 -5.56
C GLY A 79 11.72 -18.91 -5.08
N PRO A 80 12.09 -19.88 -5.93
CA PRO A 80 13.07 -20.90 -5.57
C PRO A 80 14.41 -20.26 -5.21
N ASP A 81 15.09 -20.81 -4.20
CA ASP A 81 16.49 -20.53 -3.87
C ASP A 81 17.37 -21.68 -4.39
N ASP A 82 18.69 -21.49 -4.39
CA ASP A 82 19.64 -22.55 -4.78
C ASP A 82 19.58 -23.77 -3.83
N ASP A 83 19.09 -23.56 -2.60
CA ASP A 83 18.82 -24.60 -1.62
C ASP A 83 17.35 -25.09 -1.74
N PRO A 84 17.11 -26.40 -1.98
CA PRO A 84 15.77 -26.94 -2.16
C PRO A 84 14.88 -26.87 -0.91
N ASP A 85 15.47 -26.68 0.26
CA ASP A 85 14.75 -26.57 1.54
C ASP A 85 14.47 -25.10 1.92
N VAL A 86 14.89 -24.16 1.08
CA VAL A 86 14.73 -22.72 1.30
C VAL A 86 13.95 -22.09 0.15
N THR A 87 13.08 -21.13 0.48
CA THR A 87 12.43 -20.27 -0.51
C THR A 87 12.67 -18.81 -0.19
N ASN A 88 12.83 -17.99 -1.23
CA ASN A 88 12.85 -16.54 -1.08
C ASN A 88 11.43 -16.04 -1.02
N LEU A 89 11.10 -15.25 0.00
CA LEU A 89 9.80 -14.64 0.18
C LEU A 89 9.93 -13.13 0.29
N TYR A 90 9.03 -12.42 -0.35
CA TYR A 90 8.89 -10.98 -0.23
C TYR A 90 7.43 -10.58 -0.45
N PHE A 91 7.07 -9.40 0.02
CA PHE A 91 5.75 -8.83 -0.15
C PHE A 91 5.80 -7.69 -1.16
N GLU A 92 4.78 -7.64 -2.01
CA GLU A 92 4.51 -6.52 -2.90
C GLU A 92 3.28 -5.79 -2.39
N LEU A 93 3.41 -4.48 -2.17
CA LEU A 93 2.35 -3.61 -1.71
C LEU A 93 1.97 -2.64 -2.83
N LEU A 94 0.69 -2.60 -3.17
CA LEU A 94 0.11 -1.61 -4.07
C LEU A 94 -0.58 -0.53 -3.23
N ILE A 95 -0.19 0.73 -3.41
CA ILE A 95 -0.76 1.91 -2.74
C ILE A 95 -1.19 2.99 -3.74
#